data_AF-A0A2D4SHB0-F1
#
_entry.id   AF-A0A2D4SHB0-F1
#
_cell.length_a   1.000
_cell.length_b   1.000
_cell.length_c   1.000
_cell.angle_alpha   90.00
_cell.angle_beta   90.00
_cell.angle_gamma   90.00
#
_symmetry.space_group_name_H-M   'P 1'
#
loop_
_entity.id
_entity.type
_entity.pdbx_description
1 polymer ?
#
loop_
_entity_poly.entity_id
_entity_poly.type
_entity_poly.pdbx_seq_one_letter_code
_entity_poly.pdbx_strand_id
1 'polypeptide(L)'
;MPQLDPAFFAPQLVWLFISFIALYFLLGSFALPKIGGVIKARQDRLDDDLSQAETFRQEAEQAMADYETALAEARSKAAEIIQEVRDATAAELAKKEAELEEKLSAQAAEAEGRIQASRVAALTGIQETAEAVVAEIVQITIGQEVKEDAVKKAVSEEMNNRR
;
A
#
# COMPACT_ATOMS: atom_id res chain seq x y z
N MET A 1 -68.76 85.60 3.08
CA MET A 1 -68.22 84.49 2.29
C MET A 1 -69.15 83.29 2.50
N PRO A 2 -69.89 82.84 1.47
CA PRO A 2 -70.88 81.76 1.61
C PRO A 2 -70.29 80.42 2.08
N GLN A 3 -68.96 80.25 2.03
CA GLN A 3 -68.25 79.06 2.51
C GLN A 3 -68.17 78.87 4.05
N LEU A 4 -68.63 79.83 4.86
CA LEU A 4 -68.64 79.74 6.34
C LEU A 4 -70.06 79.83 6.92
N ASP A 5 -71.05 79.35 6.17
CA ASP A 5 -72.43 79.24 6.64
C ASP A 5 -72.62 77.89 7.39
N PRO A 6 -72.93 77.90 8.71
CA PRO A 6 -73.07 76.70 9.54
C PRO A 6 -74.12 75.69 9.05
N ALA A 7 -75.08 76.12 8.22
CA ALA A 7 -76.12 75.25 7.67
C ALA A 7 -75.56 74.13 6.78
N PHE A 8 -74.37 74.31 6.17
CA PHE A 8 -73.74 73.31 5.29
C PHE A 8 -72.76 72.36 5.99
N PHE A 9 -72.42 72.60 7.27
CA PHE A 9 -71.45 71.76 7.99
C PHE A 9 -71.97 70.35 8.27
N ALA A 10 -73.24 70.18 8.65
CA ALA A 10 -73.80 68.86 8.94
C ALA A 10 -73.82 67.93 7.71
N PRO A 11 -74.33 68.35 6.52
CA PRO A 11 -74.25 67.53 5.31
C PRO A 11 -72.82 67.19 4.89
N GLN A 12 -71.88 68.14 5.03
CA GLN A 12 -70.47 67.91 4.71
C GLN A 12 -69.83 66.87 5.63
N LEU A 13 -70.13 66.90 6.93
CA LEU A 13 -69.65 65.91 7.89
C LEU A 13 -70.24 64.52 7.63
N VAL A 14 -71.50 64.42 7.23
CA VAL A 14 -72.13 63.14 6.85
C VAL A 14 -71.44 62.55 5.63
N TRP A 15 -71.20 63.35 4.58
CA TRP A 15 -70.52 62.87 3.38
C TRP A 15 -69.04 62.54 3.62
N LEU A 16 -68.36 63.31 4.49
CA LEU A 16 -67.01 63.00 4.95
C LEU A 16 -66.98 61.66 5.68
N PHE A 17 -67.94 61.39 6.55
CA PHE A 17 -68.03 60.11 7.26
C PHE A 17 -68.28 58.94 6.30
N ILE A 18 -69.21 59.09 5.35
CA ILE A 18 -69.50 58.07 4.33
C ILE A 18 -68.26 57.79 3.46
N SER A 19 -67.60 58.83 2.95
CA SER A 19 -66.40 58.68 2.11
C SER A 19 -65.20 58.14 2.89
N PHE A 20 -65.04 58.51 4.16
CA PHE A 20 -64.01 57.97 5.03
C PHE A 20 -64.22 56.48 5.30
N ILE A 21 -65.46 56.06 5.60
CA ILE A 21 -65.78 54.64 5.77
C ILE A 21 -65.54 53.86 4.47
N ALA A 22 -66.00 54.39 3.33
CA ALA A 22 -65.77 53.76 2.04
C ALA A 22 -64.28 53.58 1.74
N LEU A 23 -63.46 54.61 2.01
CA LEU A 23 -62.00 54.54 1.88
C LEU A 23 -61.38 53.54 2.86
N TYR A 24 -61.83 53.53 4.12
CA TYR A 24 -61.35 52.60 5.14
C TYR A 24 -61.57 51.14 4.73
N PHE A 25 -62.77 50.81 4.24
CA PHE A 25 -63.05 49.46 3.73
C PHE A 25 -62.23 49.14 2.48
N LEU A 26 -62.04 50.11 1.57
CA LEU A 26 -61.20 49.92 0.39
C LEU A 26 -59.74 49.62 0.78
N LEU A 27 -59.15 50.38 1.70
CA LEU A 27 -57.79 50.16 2.18
C LEU A 27 -57.67 48.85 2.97
N GLY A 28 -58.62 48.60 3.87
CA GLY A 28 -58.64 47.39 4.69
C GLY A 28 -58.77 46.12 3.87
N SER A 29 -59.65 46.14 2.86
CA SER A 29 -59.93 44.95 2.04
C SER A 29 -58.99 44.78 0.85
N PHE A 30 -58.31 45.83 0.38
CA PHE A 30 -57.48 45.75 -0.83
C PHE A 30 -56.00 46.09 -0.59
N ALA A 31 -55.69 47.20 0.09
CA ALA A 31 -54.31 47.64 0.26
C ALA A 31 -53.55 46.82 1.33
N LEU A 32 -54.16 46.59 2.49
CA LEU A 32 -53.56 45.80 3.58
C LEU A 32 -53.22 44.35 3.18
N PRO A 33 -54.10 43.57 2.52
CA PRO A 33 -53.76 42.21 2.13
C PRO A 33 -52.65 42.14 1.09
N LYS A 34 -52.53 43.14 0.19
CA LYS A 34 -51.44 43.22 -0.78
C LYS A 34 -50.08 43.43 -0.08
N ILE A 35 -50.02 44.30 0.91
CA ILE A 35 -48.79 44.55 1.68
C ILE A 35 -48.44 43.32 2.53
N GLY A 36 -49.43 42.73 3.21
CA GLY A 36 -49.25 41.51 4.00
C GLY A 36 -48.73 40.33 3.17
N GLY A 37 -49.23 40.18 1.94
CA GLY A 37 -48.76 39.15 1.00
C GLY A 37 -47.28 39.31 0.62
N VAL A 38 -46.79 40.53 0.41
CA VAL A 38 -45.38 40.79 0.08
C VAL A 38 -44.47 40.50 1.27
N ILE A 39 -44.87 40.90 2.48
CA ILE A 39 -44.09 40.62 3.70
C ILE A 39 -44.01 39.11 3.92
N LYS A 40 -45.14 38.42 3.83
CA LYS A 40 -45.19 36.96 3.99
C LYS A 40 -44.37 36.24 2.93
N ALA A 41 -44.49 36.62 1.66
CA ALA A 41 -43.69 36.01 0.59
C ALA A 41 -42.16 36.20 0.79
N ARG A 42 -41.74 37.31 1.41
CA ARG A 42 -40.32 37.50 1.78
C ARG A 42 -39.92 36.63 2.96
N GLN A 43 -40.77 36.52 3.99
CA GLN A 43 -40.52 35.64 5.13
C GLN A 43 -40.43 34.19 4.68
N ASP A 44 -41.42 33.71 3.91
CA ASP A 44 -41.46 32.34 3.39
C ASP A 44 -40.20 32.03 2.56
N ARG A 45 -39.71 32.97 1.74
CA ARG A 45 -38.45 32.79 0.99
C ARG A 45 -37.21 32.75 1.89
N LEU A 46 -37.13 33.63 2.89
CA LEU A 46 -36.00 33.64 3.82
C LEU A 46 -35.95 32.35 4.63
N ASP A 47 -37.09 31.86 5.09
CA ASP A 47 -37.19 30.61 5.84
C ASP A 47 -36.82 29.41 4.95
N ASP A 48 -37.27 29.39 3.70
CA ASP A 48 -36.90 28.38 2.71
C ASP A 48 -35.38 28.41 2.42
N ASP A 49 -34.82 29.59 2.12
CA ASP A 49 -33.38 29.77 1.87
C ASP A 49 -32.53 29.35 3.08
N LEU A 50 -32.96 29.69 4.30
CA LEU A 50 -32.28 29.28 5.53
C LEU A 50 -32.34 27.77 5.74
N SER A 51 -33.50 27.16 5.50
CA SER A 51 -33.66 25.70 5.64
C SER A 51 -32.82 24.93 4.63
N GLN A 52 -32.72 25.43 3.39
CA GLN A 52 -31.87 24.85 2.36
C GLN A 52 -30.39 25.04 2.71
N ALA A 53 -30.00 26.22 3.19
CA ALA A 53 -28.63 26.47 3.62
C ALA A 53 -28.23 25.56 4.81
N GLU A 54 -29.13 25.34 5.75
CA GLU A 54 -28.89 24.42 6.86
C GLU A 54 -28.76 22.97 6.38
N THR A 55 -29.63 22.54 5.46
CA THR A 55 -29.56 21.20 4.85
C THR A 55 -28.22 21.00 4.13
N PHE A 56 -27.81 21.94 3.28
CA PHE A 56 -26.52 21.86 2.59
C PHE A 56 -25.33 21.89 3.54
N ARG A 57 -25.42 22.65 4.65
CA ARG A 57 -24.39 22.64 5.70
C ARG A 57 -24.29 21.26 6.34
N GLN A 58 -25.41 20.64 6.69
CA GLN A 58 -25.45 19.30 7.29
C GLN A 58 -24.93 18.24 6.31
N GLU A 59 -25.33 18.29 5.05
CA GLU A 59 -24.83 17.39 3.99
C GLU A 59 -23.32 17.54 3.79
N ALA A 60 -22.81 18.77 3.78
CA ALA A 60 -21.37 19.03 3.67
C ALA A 60 -20.60 18.51 4.89
N GLU A 61 -21.12 18.70 6.09
CA GLU A 61 -20.52 18.17 7.33
C GLU A 61 -20.50 16.64 7.33
N GLN A 62 -21.57 16.00 6.89
CA GLN A 62 -21.63 14.54 6.77
C GLN A 62 -20.65 14.04 5.71
N ALA A 63 -20.61 14.66 4.53
CA ALA A 63 -19.69 14.27 3.46
C ALA A 63 -18.23 14.44 3.88
N MET A 64 -17.91 15.50 4.65
CA MET A 64 -16.58 15.69 5.22
C MET A 64 -16.22 14.60 6.23
N ALA A 65 -17.13 14.25 7.13
CA ALA A 65 -16.92 13.17 8.11
C ALA A 65 -16.72 11.81 7.44
N ASP A 66 -17.52 11.50 6.41
CA ASP A 66 -17.39 10.27 5.63
C ASP A 66 -16.06 10.23 4.87
N TYR A 67 -15.65 11.37 4.28
CA TYR A 67 -14.37 11.51 3.60
C TYR A 67 -13.17 11.30 4.56
N GLU A 68 -13.20 11.94 5.74
CA GLU A 68 -12.15 11.77 6.74
C GLU A 68 -12.06 10.32 7.24
N THR A 69 -13.21 9.67 7.44
CA THR A 69 -13.29 8.25 7.83
C THR A 69 -12.70 7.37 6.73
N ALA A 70 -13.12 7.55 5.47
CA ALA A 70 -12.60 6.79 4.34
C ALA A 70 -11.08 6.98 4.16
N LEU A 71 -10.57 8.20 4.38
CA LEU A 71 -9.15 8.51 4.32
C LEU A 71 -8.36 7.81 5.45
N ALA A 72 -8.91 7.80 6.66
CA ALA A 72 -8.30 7.09 7.80
C ALA A 72 -8.26 5.57 7.56
N GLU A 73 -9.36 4.98 7.09
CA GLU A 73 -9.41 3.56 6.73
C GLU A 73 -8.43 3.21 5.61
N ALA A 74 -8.37 4.03 4.56
CA ALA A 74 -7.44 3.82 3.45
C ALA A 74 -5.97 3.85 3.92
N ARG A 75 -5.64 4.76 4.84
CA ARG A 75 -4.29 4.83 5.44
C ARG A 75 -4.00 3.61 6.32
N SER A 76 -4.96 3.14 7.11
CA SER A 76 -4.80 1.90 7.92
C SER A 76 -4.56 0.69 7.01
N LYS A 77 -5.42 0.49 6.01
CA LYS A 77 -5.29 -0.62 5.05
C LYS A 77 -3.97 -0.57 4.30
N ALA A 78 -3.52 0.62 3.89
CA ALA A 78 -2.21 0.76 3.25
C ALA A 78 -1.06 0.36 4.19
N ALA A 79 -1.12 0.77 5.47
CA ALA A 79 -0.11 0.39 6.45
C ALA A 79 -0.12 -1.13 6.73
N GLU A 80 -1.29 -1.74 6.82
CA GLU A 80 -1.47 -3.19 6.97
C GLU A 80 -0.88 -3.95 5.77
N ILE A 81 -1.20 -3.55 4.53
CA ILE A 81 -0.65 -4.16 3.32
C ILE A 81 0.88 -4.03 3.28
N ILE A 82 1.43 -2.88 3.66
CA ILE A 82 2.88 -2.67 3.68
C ILE A 82 3.54 -3.62 4.69
N GLN A 83 2.94 -3.83 5.86
CA GLN A 83 3.47 -4.77 6.84
C GLN A 83 3.36 -6.22 6.37
N GLU A 84 2.21 -6.61 5.83
CA GLU A 84 2.01 -7.96 5.30
C GLU A 84 3.02 -8.28 4.20
N VAL A 85 3.25 -7.35 3.27
CA VAL A 85 4.26 -7.54 2.21
C VAL A 85 5.67 -7.62 2.78
N ARG A 86 6.02 -6.80 3.80
CA ARG A 86 7.33 -6.88 4.45
C ARG A 86 7.56 -8.22 5.13
N ASP A 87 6.58 -8.69 5.88
CA ASP A 87 6.65 -9.95 6.60
C ASP A 87 6.73 -11.14 5.63
N ALA A 88 5.90 -11.13 4.58
CA ALA A 88 5.94 -12.14 3.52
C ALA A 88 7.29 -12.16 2.78
N THR A 89 7.82 -10.98 2.44
CA THR A 89 9.12 -10.86 1.76
C THR A 89 10.26 -11.34 2.66
N ALA A 90 10.24 -10.98 3.94
CA ALA A 90 11.24 -11.43 4.91
C ALA A 90 11.21 -12.95 5.08
N ALA A 91 10.02 -13.55 5.15
CA ALA A 91 9.86 -15.00 5.23
C ALA A 91 10.35 -15.70 3.95
N GLU A 92 10.02 -15.17 2.77
CA GLU A 92 10.49 -15.72 1.50
C GLU A 92 12.03 -15.63 1.37
N LEU A 93 12.61 -14.50 1.79
CA LEU A 93 14.06 -14.31 1.78
C LEU A 93 14.75 -15.32 2.70
N ALA A 94 14.28 -15.46 3.95
CA ALA A 94 14.83 -16.42 4.89
C ALA A 94 14.74 -17.87 4.36
N LYS A 95 13.63 -18.22 3.69
CA LYS A 95 13.49 -19.54 3.05
C LYS A 95 14.49 -19.73 1.91
N LYS A 96 14.64 -18.73 1.03
CA LYS A 96 15.59 -18.78 -0.09
C LYS A 96 17.05 -18.84 0.38
N GLU A 97 17.38 -18.11 1.44
CA GLU A 97 18.70 -18.16 2.07
C GLU A 97 18.98 -19.57 2.63
N ALA A 98 18.03 -20.17 3.34
CA ALA A 98 18.18 -21.54 3.85
C ALA A 98 18.34 -22.57 2.72
N GLU A 99 17.53 -22.49 1.67
CA GLU A 99 17.65 -23.37 0.49
C GLU A 99 18.98 -23.17 -0.26
N LEU A 100 19.47 -21.93 -0.34
CA LEU A 100 20.74 -21.63 -0.97
C LEU A 100 21.91 -22.16 -0.15
N GLU A 101 21.88 -21.97 1.18
CA GLU A 101 22.89 -22.48 2.09
C GLU A 101 23.00 -24.01 2.02
N GLU A 102 21.86 -24.71 1.99
CA GLU A 102 21.83 -26.17 1.83
C GLU A 102 22.46 -26.61 0.50
N LYS A 103 22.11 -25.94 -0.61
CA LYS A 103 22.69 -26.21 -1.93
C LYS A 103 24.19 -25.96 -1.97
N LEU A 104 24.64 -24.83 -1.40
CA LEU A 104 26.06 -24.47 -1.36
C LEU A 104 26.85 -25.46 -0.51
N SER A 105 26.30 -25.88 0.65
CA SER A 105 26.91 -26.89 1.50
C SER A 105 27.04 -28.24 0.78
N ALA A 106 25.99 -28.68 0.07
CA ALA A 106 26.03 -29.91 -0.72
C ALA A 106 27.06 -29.84 -1.86
N GLN A 107 27.12 -28.71 -2.58
CA GLN A 107 28.10 -28.50 -3.64
C GLN A 107 29.55 -28.46 -3.11
N ALA A 108 29.76 -27.84 -1.95
CA ALA A 108 31.06 -27.82 -1.29
C ALA A 108 31.50 -29.25 -0.90
N ALA A 109 30.61 -30.04 -0.29
CA ALA A 109 30.89 -31.42 0.07
C ALA A 109 31.19 -32.30 -1.17
N GLU A 110 30.44 -32.12 -2.27
CA GLU A 110 30.72 -32.81 -3.53
C GLU A 110 32.08 -32.42 -4.10
N ALA A 111 32.40 -31.11 -4.11
CA ALA A 111 33.68 -30.62 -4.60
C ALA A 111 34.85 -31.15 -3.77
N GLU A 112 34.73 -31.16 -2.44
CA GLU A 112 35.71 -31.76 -1.53
C GLU A 112 35.90 -33.26 -1.82
N GLY A 113 34.80 -34.01 -2.02
CA GLY A 113 34.85 -35.42 -2.40
C GLY A 113 35.60 -35.64 -3.71
N ARG A 114 35.34 -34.83 -4.74
CA ARG A 114 36.05 -34.89 -6.03
C ARG A 114 37.54 -34.56 -5.89
N ILE A 115 37.88 -33.56 -5.07
CA ILE A 115 39.29 -33.21 -4.79
C ILE A 115 40.00 -34.37 -4.11
N GLN A 116 39.38 -35.02 -3.10
CA GLN A 116 39.99 -36.18 -2.44
C GLN A 116 40.15 -37.35 -3.40
N ALA A 117 39.15 -37.66 -4.21
CA ALA A 117 39.24 -38.72 -5.22
C ALA A 117 40.35 -38.45 -6.25
N SER A 118 40.45 -37.21 -6.75
CA SER A 118 41.51 -36.79 -7.66
C SER A 118 42.89 -36.88 -7.01
N ARG A 119 43.02 -36.50 -5.73
CA ARG A 119 44.26 -36.63 -4.97
C ARG A 119 44.69 -38.08 -4.83
N VAL A 120 43.77 -38.99 -4.48
CA VAL A 120 44.06 -40.42 -4.38
C VAL A 120 44.48 -40.98 -5.74
N ALA A 121 43.73 -40.66 -6.80
CA ALA A 121 44.06 -41.11 -8.16
C ALA A 121 45.44 -40.61 -8.62
N ALA A 122 45.78 -39.35 -8.34
CA ALA A 122 47.09 -38.79 -8.67
C ALA A 122 48.23 -39.50 -7.89
N LEU A 123 48.02 -39.78 -6.61
CA LEU A 123 49.00 -40.50 -5.78
C LEU A 123 49.21 -41.94 -6.26
N THR A 124 48.13 -42.65 -6.60
CA THR A 124 48.21 -43.99 -7.19
C THR A 124 48.93 -43.96 -8.53
N GLY A 125 48.59 -43.01 -9.41
CA GLY A 125 49.26 -42.87 -10.71
C GLY A 125 50.76 -42.55 -10.60
N ILE A 126 51.17 -41.74 -9.62
CA ILE A 126 52.60 -41.50 -9.31
C ILE A 126 53.27 -42.82 -8.90
N GLN A 127 52.63 -43.61 -8.04
CA GLN A 127 53.17 -44.89 -7.59
C GLN A 127 53.32 -45.87 -8.74
N GLU A 128 52.28 -46.05 -9.57
CA GLU A 128 52.34 -46.92 -10.76
C GLU A 128 53.44 -46.48 -11.73
N THR A 129 53.58 -45.17 -11.97
CA THR A 129 54.63 -44.63 -12.83
C THR A 129 56.03 -44.88 -12.24
N ALA A 130 56.19 -44.71 -10.92
CA ALA A 130 57.46 -44.97 -10.24
C ALA A 130 57.83 -46.47 -10.30
N GLU A 131 56.86 -47.36 -10.08
CA GLU A 131 57.05 -48.82 -10.20
C GLU A 131 57.49 -49.21 -11.61
N ALA A 132 56.84 -48.66 -12.65
CA ALA A 132 57.18 -48.90 -14.04
C ALA A 132 58.60 -48.43 -14.39
N VAL A 133 58.96 -47.20 -13.99
CA VAL A 133 60.30 -46.62 -14.24
C VAL A 133 61.39 -47.41 -13.50
N VAL A 134 61.16 -47.81 -12.25
CA VAL A 134 62.13 -48.61 -11.49
C VAL A 134 62.30 -49.99 -12.12
N ALA A 135 61.22 -50.65 -12.55
CA ALA A 135 61.29 -51.93 -13.24
C ALA A 135 62.12 -51.83 -14.54
N GLU A 136 61.89 -50.79 -15.34
CA GLU A 136 62.64 -50.54 -16.58
C GLU A 136 64.13 -50.29 -16.31
N ILE A 137 64.48 -49.44 -15.34
CA ILE A 137 65.88 -49.16 -14.95
C ILE A 137 66.60 -50.44 -14.50
N VAL A 138 65.93 -51.27 -13.70
CA VAL A 138 66.49 -52.52 -13.19
C VAL A 138 66.72 -53.52 -14.32
N GLN A 139 65.79 -53.62 -15.27
CA GLN A 139 65.94 -54.47 -16.46
C GLN A 139 67.14 -54.04 -17.32
N ILE A 140 67.32 -52.73 -17.54
CA ILE A 140 68.44 -52.18 -18.31
C ILE A 140 69.78 -52.39 -17.58
N THR A 141 69.82 -52.23 -16.26
CA THR A 141 71.08 -52.20 -15.49
C THR A 141 71.58 -53.60 -15.11
N ILE A 142 70.68 -54.50 -14.71
CA ILE A 142 71.02 -55.82 -14.15
C ILE A 142 70.83 -56.94 -15.19
N GLY A 143 70.06 -56.68 -16.26
CA GLY A 143 69.84 -57.65 -17.35
C GLY A 143 69.01 -58.88 -16.95
N GLN A 144 68.39 -58.86 -15.77
CA GLN A 144 67.49 -59.92 -15.29
C GLN A 144 66.06 -59.38 -15.13
N GLU A 145 65.08 -60.23 -15.47
CA GLU A 145 63.67 -60.00 -15.17
C GLU A 145 63.46 -60.09 -13.66
N VAL A 146 63.12 -58.96 -13.03
CA VAL A 146 62.80 -58.92 -11.59
C VAL A 146 61.31 -59.14 -11.42
N LYS A 147 60.94 -59.94 -10.42
CA LYS A 147 59.53 -60.19 -10.09
C LYS A 147 58.84 -58.88 -9.73
N GLU A 148 57.72 -58.61 -10.41
CA GLU A 148 56.90 -57.41 -10.26
C GLU A 148 56.53 -57.13 -8.79
N ASP A 149 56.22 -58.17 -8.01
CA ASP A 149 55.90 -58.08 -6.58
C ASP A 149 57.04 -57.51 -5.72
N ALA A 150 58.30 -57.77 -6.09
CA ALA A 150 59.46 -57.28 -5.36
C ALA A 150 59.70 -55.78 -5.61
N VAL A 151 59.46 -55.32 -6.85
CA VAL A 151 59.56 -53.90 -7.22
C VAL A 151 58.45 -53.10 -6.54
N LYS A 152 57.20 -53.58 -6.58
CA LYS A 152 56.05 -52.98 -5.90
C LYS A 152 56.30 -52.79 -4.40
N LYS A 153 56.80 -53.83 -3.74
CA LYS A 153 57.14 -53.76 -2.30
C LYS A 153 58.19 -52.69 -2.02
N ALA A 154 59.33 -52.71 -2.72
CA ALA A 154 60.43 -51.79 -2.46
C ALA A 154 60.06 -50.32 -2.74
N VAL A 155 59.31 -50.05 -3.82
CA VAL A 155 58.83 -48.69 -4.14
C VAL A 155 57.83 -48.22 -3.11
N SER A 156 56.88 -49.07 -2.70
CA SER A 156 55.89 -48.72 -1.68
C SER A 156 56.54 -48.41 -0.32
N GLU A 157 57.55 -49.17 0.11
CA GLU A 157 58.29 -48.94 1.35
C GLU A 157 59.00 -47.59 1.34
N GLU A 158 59.71 -47.27 0.25
CA GLU A 158 60.47 -46.02 0.15
C GLU A 158 59.56 -44.79 -0.01
N MET A 159 58.43 -44.92 -0.73
CA MET A 159 57.43 -43.84 -0.83
C MET A 159 56.75 -43.56 0.50
N ASN A 160 56.53 -44.58 1.34
CA ASN A 160 55.94 -44.42 2.66
C ASN A 160 56.94 -43.84 3.68
N ASN A 161 58.24 -44.09 3.48
CA ASN A 161 59.32 -43.55 4.30
C ASN A 161 59.62 -42.05 4.02
N ARG A 162 59.18 -41.54 2.87
CA ARG A 162 59.35 -40.13 2.43
C ARG A 162 58.13 -39.23 2.65
N ARG A 163 57.00 -39.78 3.11
CA ARG A 163 55.82 -39.01 3.53
C ARG A 163 55.99 -38.49 4.96
#